data_AF-A0A1I3GP50-F1
#
_entry.id   AF-A0A1I3GP50-F1
#
_cell.length_a   1.000
_cell.length_b   1.000
_cell.length_c   1.000
_cell.angle_alpha   90.00
_cell.angle_beta   90.00
_cell.angle_gamma   90.00
#
_symmetry.space_group_name_H-M   'P 1'
#
loop_
_entity.id
_entity.type
_entity.pdbx_description
1 polymer ?
#
loop_
_entity_poly.entity_id
_entity_poly.type
_entity_poly.pdbx_seq_one_letter_code
_entity_poly.pdbx_strand_id
1 'polypeptide(L)'
;MTLTTRVLTSTALAALLSGSLVACGDDDPTSAADEPVTAALTADFCAALGNVAAAYGEVAPDDLTEEAVQAIKGTVTELVEVGTPDDMSDDAEEGFVLVTSEVLDLADDVTLDELEQAGEDFSGADEEKADAFDDYVDQTCDDASGEDE
;
A
#
# COMPACT_ATOMS: atom_id res chain seq x y z
N MET A 1 -65.08 -1.53 -2.29
CA MET A 1 -64.90 -1.98 -0.89
C MET A 1 -64.81 -3.49 -0.88
N THR A 2 -63.62 -4.04 -0.66
CA THR A 2 -63.39 -5.37 -0.08
C THR A 2 -61.93 -5.40 0.39
N LEU A 3 -61.74 -5.23 1.71
CA LEU A 3 -60.49 -5.48 2.44
C LEU A 3 -60.28 -6.99 2.55
N THR A 4 -59.06 -7.49 2.29
CA THR A 4 -58.53 -8.59 3.09
C THR A 4 -57.01 -8.52 3.17
N THR A 5 -56.52 -8.18 4.36
CA THR A 5 -55.14 -8.22 4.81
C THR A 5 -54.72 -9.66 5.10
N ARG A 6 -53.51 -10.06 4.68
CA ARG A 6 -52.74 -11.13 5.34
C ARG A 6 -51.29 -10.68 5.49
N VAL A 7 -50.80 -10.81 6.71
CA VAL A 7 -49.47 -10.47 7.19
C VAL A 7 -48.78 -11.79 7.58
N LEU A 8 -47.43 -11.78 7.49
CA LEU A 8 -46.43 -12.74 7.99
C LEU A 8 -46.10 -13.94 7.10
N THR A 9 -44.82 -14.08 6.71
CA THR A 9 -43.84 -14.91 7.43
C THR A 9 -42.46 -14.85 6.76
N SER A 10 -41.42 -14.54 7.53
CA SER A 10 -40.00 -14.59 7.16
C SER A 10 -39.50 -16.04 6.99
N THR A 11 -38.66 -16.31 5.99
CA THR A 11 -37.64 -17.37 6.06
C THR A 11 -36.51 -17.04 5.09
N ALA A 12 -35.31 -16.90 5.64
CA ALA A 12 -34.05 -16.78 4.92
C ALA A 12 -33.60 -18.16 4.39
N LEU A 13 -32.92 -18.21 3.24
CA LEU A 13 -31.54 -18.72 3.11
C LEU A 13 -31.14 -18.97 1.64
N ALA A 14 -29.84 -18.81 1.40
CA ALA A 14 -29.01 -19.39 0.35
C ALA A 14 -29.08 -18.75 -1.04
N ALA A 15 -28.47 -17.57 -1.16
CA ALA A 15 -27.84 -17.20 -2.43
C ALA A 15 -26.55 -18.03 -2.58
N LEU A 16 -26.57 -18.90 -3.57
CA LEU A 16 -25.41 -19.63 -4.09
C LEU A 16 -24.43 -18.63 -4.69
N LEU A 17 -23.21 -18.55 -4.16
CA LEU A 17 -22.07 -18.00 -4.89
C LEU A 17 -20.95 -19.03 -4.85
N SER A 18 -21.02 -19.95 -5.81
CA SER A 18 -19.90 -20.75 -6.26
C SER A 18 -19.07 -19.87 -7.21
N GLY A 19 -17.85 -19.55 -6.80
CA GLY A 19 -16.88 -18.84 -7.64
C GLY A 19 -15.48 -19.33 -7.30
N SER A 20 -15.07 -20.42 -7.95
CA SER A 20 -13.74 -20.99 -7.89
C SER A 20 -12.88 -20.44 -9.02
N LEU A 21 -11.67 -19.95 -8.70
CA LEU A 21 -10.44 -19.84 -9.51
C LEU A 21 -9.32 -19.39 -8.53
N VAL A 22 -8.56 -20.30 -7.90
CA VAL A 22 -7.19 -20.78 -8.25
C VAL A 22 -6.10 -19.70 -8.27
N ALA A 23 -5.32 -19.60 -7.18
CA ALA A 23 -3.86 -19.41 -7.12
C ALA A 23 -3.41 -19.47 -5.64
N CYS A 24 -2.14 -19.81 -5.39
CA CYS A 24 -1.53 -20.23 -4.11
C CYS A 24 -1.96 -21.64 -3.66
N GLY A 25 -1.05 -22.58 -3.47
CA GLY A 25 0.21 -22.46 -2.75
C GLY A 25 0.07 -23.39 -1.55
N ASP A 26 0.94 -24.38 -1.51
CA ASP A 26 0.94 -25.58 -0.67
C ASP A 26 0.86 -25.28 0.85
N ASP A 27 0.08 -26.11 1.58
CA ASP A 27 0.10 -26.42 3.02
C ASP A 27 0.04 -25.29 4.09
N ASP A 28 -1.16 -25.06 4.66
CA ASP A 28 -1.55 -25.25 6.08
C ASP A 28 -2.81 -24.42 6.43
N PRO A 29 -3.93 -25.02 6.90
CA PRO A 29 -5.09 -24.25 7.36
C PRO A 29 -4.89 -23.83 8.83
N THR A 30 -3.94 -22.93 9.09
CA THR A 30 -3.93 -22.15 10.33
C THR A 30 -4.75 -20.89 10.09
N SER A 31 -5.98 -20.93 10.60
CA SER A 31 -6.77 -19.79 11.03
C SER A 31 -6.58 -18.48 10.22
N ALA A 32 -7.26 -18.36 9.08
CA ALA A 32 -7.64 -17.05 8.57
C ALA A 32 -8.65 -16.47 9.58
N ALA A 33 -8.11 -15.85 10.62
CA ALA A 33 -8.86 -15.01 11.52
C ALA A 33 -9.40 -13.84 10.70
N ASP A 34 -10.62 -13.42 11.02
CA ASP A 34 -11.22 -12.14 10.66
C ASP A 34 -10.25 -10.98 10.97
N GLU A 35 -9.25 -10.74 10.15
CA GLU A 35 -8.61 -9.43 10.10
C GLU A 35 -9.49 -8.54 9.22
N PRO A 36 -9.83 -7.32 9.68
CA PRO A 36 -10.52 -6.38 8.82
C PRO A 36 -9.65 -6.17 7.59
N VAL A 37 -10.26 -6.17 6.40
CA VAL A 37 -9.59 -5.99 5.10
C VAL A 37 -8.62 -4.79 5.11
N THR A 38 -8.92 -3.78 5.92
CA THR A 38 -8.09 -2.59 6.16
C THR A 38 -6.77 -2.92 6.85
N ALA A 39 -6.75 -3.76 7.89
CA ALA A 39 -5.52 -4.13 8.59
C ALA A 39 -4.59 -4.97 7.72
N ALA A 40 -5.16 -5.87 6.91
CA ALA A 40 -4.38 -6.63 5.93
C ALA A 40 -3.75 -5.71 4.86
N LEU A 41 -4.51 -4.73 4.35
CA LEU A 41 -3.98 -3.72 3.42
C LEU A 41 -2.89 -2.86 4.06
N THR A 42 -3.04 -2.45 5.32
CA THR A 42 -2.01 -1.71 6.06
C THR A 42 -0.72 -2.53 6.19
N ALA A 43 -0.82 -3.81 6.55
CA ALA A 43 0.34 -4.69 6.66
C ALA A 43 1.05 -4.89 5.32
N ASP A 44 0.29 -5.14 4.24
CA ASP A 44 0.83 -5.28 2.89
C ASP A 44 1.49 -3.97 2.41
N PHE A 45 0.89 -2.82 2.70
CA PHE A 45 1.41 -1.50 2.38
C PHE A 45 2.75 -1.23 3.10
N CYS A 46 2.81 -1.44 4.41
CA CYS A 46 4.04 -1.27 5.19
C CYS A 46 5.14 -2.26 4.76
N ALA A 47 4.77 -3.50 4.40
CA ALA A 47 5.72 -4.47 3.86
C ALA A 47 6.30 -4.01 2.51
N ALA A 48 5.46 -3.49 1.62
CA ALA A 48 5.91 -2.96 0.33
C ALA A 48 6.81 -1.72 0.50
N LEU A 49 6.47 -0.81 1.43
CA LEU A 49 7.35 0.30 1.81
C LEU A 49 8.70 -0.18 2.34
N GLY A 50 8.70 -1.23 3.17
CA GLY A 50 9.93 -1.87 3.65
C GLY A 50 10.79 -2.42 2.51
N ASN A 51 10.19 -2.96 1.45
CA ASN A 51 10.91 -3.41 0.26
C ASN A 51 11.51 -2.25 -0.53
N VAL A 52 10.82 -1.11 -0.61
CA VAL A 52 11.38 0.12 -1.20
C VAL A 52 12.61 0.56 -0.39
N ALA A 53 12.47 0.70 0.93
CA ALA A 53 13.58 1.10 1.79
C ALA A 53 14.77 0.14 1.71
N ALA A 54 14.52 -1.17 1.62
CA ALA A 54 15.55 -2.18 1.42
C ALA A 54 16.26 -2.00 0.07
N ALA A 55 15.52 -1.78 -1.02
CA ALA A 55 16.10 -1.57 -2.35
C ALA A 55 17.01 -0.34 -2.39
N TYR A 56 16.62 0.77 -1.74
CA TYR A 56 17.49 1.93 -1.55
C TYR A 56 18.73 1.59 -0.71
N GLY A 57 18.57 0.87 0.40
CA GLY A 57 19.68 0.49 1.29
C GLY A 57 20.68 -0.51 0.71
N GLU A 58 20.30 -1.27 -0.31
CA GLU A 58 21.18 -2.19 -1.04
C GLU A 58 22.11 -1.47 -2.03
N VAL A 59 21.79 -0.24 -2.42
CA VAL A 59 22.60 0.56 -3.34
C VAL A 59 23.71 1.28 -2.58
N ALA A 60 24.96 0.93 -2.89
CA ALA A 60 26.11 1.73 -2.45
C ALA A 60 26.23 3.00 -3.31
N PRO A 61 26.68 4.14 -2.73
CA PRO A 61 26.74 5.43 -3.42
C PRO A 61 27.60 5.42 -4.70
N ASP A 62 28.63 4.57 -4.75
CA ASP A 62 29.53 4.43 -5.89
C ASP A 62 29.08 3.36 -6.92
N ASP A 63 28.00 2.61 -6.63
CA ASP A 63 27.52 1.46 -7.41
C ASP A 63 26.07 1.64 -7.92
N LEU A 64 25.55 2.88 -7.97
CA LEU A 64 24.26 3.12 -8.62
C LEU A 64 24.38 2.83 -10.12
N THR A 65 23.74 1.74 -10.53
CA THR A 65 23.66 1.28 -11.92
C THR A 65 22.24 1.45 -12.45
N GLU A 66 22.08 1.49 -13.78
CA GLU A 66 20.74 1.49 -14.40
C GLU A 66 19.87 0.32 -13.92
N GLU A 67 20.47 -0.85 -13.71
CA GLU A 67 19.78 -2.03 -13.18
C GLU A 67 19.30 -1.81 -11.73
N ALA A 68 20.07 -1.10 -10.91
CA ALA A 68 19.69 -0.75 -9.55
C ALA A 68 18.56 0.30 -9.51
N VAL A 69 18.63 1.32 -10.37
CA VAL A 69 17.54 2.32 -10.51
C VAL A 69 16.25 1.63 -10.94
N GLN A 70 16.31 0.70 -11.91
CA GLN A 70 15.15 -0.07 -12.32
C GLN A 70 14.61 -0.99 -11.22
N ALA A 71 15.47 -1.57 -10.38
CA ALA A 71 15.04 -2.37 -9.24
C ALA A 71 14.25 -1.54 -8.22
N ILE A 72 14.75 -0.33 -7.90
CA ILE A 72 14.05 0.62 -7.01
C ILE A 72 12.71 1.06 -7.60
N LYS A 73 12.68 1.45 -8.88
CA LYS A 73 11.42 1.79 -9.57
C LYS A 73 10.45 0.62 -9.60
N GLY A 74 10.97 -0.61 -9.68
CA GLY A 74 10.21 -1.84 -9.56
C GLY A 74 9.52 -1.98 -8.20
N THR A 75 10.25 -1.80 -7.09
CA THR A 75 9.65 -1.88 -5.75
C THR A 75 8.67 -0.74 -5.48
N VAL A 76 8.92 0.46 -6.00
CA VAL A 76 7.95 1.57 -5.94
C VAL A 76 6.68 1.26 -6.74
N THR A 77 6.82 0.62 -7.91
CA THR A 77 5.65 0.16 -8.69
C THR A 77 4.84 -0.87 -7.91
N GLU A 78 5.49 -1.85 -7.27
CA GLU A 78 4.83 -2.84 -6.43
C GLU A 78 4.07 -2.18 -5.27
N LEU A 79 4.66 -1.17 -4.62
CA LEU A 79 3.99 -0.37 -3.59
C LEU A 79 2.73 0.34 -4.12
N VAL A 80 2.81 0.95 -5.30
CA VAL A 80 1.63 1.58 -5.96
C VAL A 80 0.55 0.54 -6.31
N GLU A 81 0.95 -0.67 -6.69
CA GLU A 81 0.00 -1.76 -7.00
C GLU A 81 -0.70 -2.33 -5.77
N VAL A 82 -0.04 -2.34 -4.60
CA VAL A 82 -0.66 -2.66 -3.31
C VAL A 82 -1.76 -1.65 -2.98
N GLY A 83 -1.53 -0.38 -3.31
CA GLY A 83 -2.43 0.73 -3.03
C GLY A 83 -2.30 1.24 -1.60
N THR A 84 -3.12 2.22 -1.24
CA THR A 84 -3.10 2.86 0.09
C THR A 84 -4.18 2.29 1.00
N PRO A 85 -3.96 2.25 2.32
CA PRO A 85 -5.00 1.89 3.28
C PRO A 85 -6.16 2.91 3.29
N ASP A 86 -7.40 2.43 3.53
CA ASP A 86 -8.62 3.25 3.50
C ASP A 86 -8.67 4.35 4.59
N ASP A 87 -7.85 4.26 5.63
CA ASP A 87 -7.76 5.22 6.73
C ASP A 87 -6.72 6.34 6.49
N MET A 88 -5.95 6.25 5.42
CA MET A 88 -5.06 7.31 4.98
C MET A 88 -5.88 8.56 4.59
N SER A 89 -5.47 9.73 5.07
CA SER A 89 -6.15 10.99 4.71
C SER A 89 -5.89 11.39 3.26
N ASP A 90 -6.83 12.12 2.64
CA ASP A 90 -6.68 12.65 1.28
C ASP A 90 -5.31 13.35 1.04
N ASP A 91 -4.86 14.20 1.98
CA ASP A 91 -3.57 14.89 1.86
C ASP A 91 -2.37 13.92 1.86
N ALA A 92 -2.44 12.86 2.65
CA ALA A 92 -1.41 11.81 2.71
C ALA A 92 -1.46 10.87 1.48
N GLU A 93 -2.65 10.59 0.94
CA GLU A 93 -2.79 9.84 -0.31
C GLU A 93 -2.24 10.65 -1.49
N GLU A 94 -2.50 11.96 -1.54
CA GLU A 94 -1.89 12.84 -2.54
C GLU A 94 -0.36 12.92 -2.35
N GLY A 95 0.14 12.95 -1.11
CA GLY A 95 1.57 12.87 -0.80
C GLY A 95 2.21 11.58 -1.31
N PHE A 96 1.58 10.43 -1.05
CA PHE A 96 1.99 9.13 -1.58
C PHE A 96 2.13 9.16 -3.11
N VAL A 97 1.12 9.70 -3.81
CA VAL A 97 1.13 9.80 -5.27
C VAL A 97 2.25 10.72 -5.75
N LEU A 98 2.50 11.85 -5.08
CA LEU A 98 3.57 12.78 -5.43
C LEU A 98 4.95 12.11 -5.30
N VAL A 99 5.25 11.54 -4.14
CA VAL A 99 6.56 10.90 -3.86
C VAL A 99 6.81 9.73 -4.80
N THR A 100 5.84 8.83 -4.97
CA THR A 100 6.01 7.66 -5.86
C THR A 100 6.12 8.06 -7.32
N SER A 101 5.40 9.08 -7.76
CA SER A 101 5.47 9.55 -9.16
C SER A 101 6.83 10.18 -9.47
N GLU A 102 7.39 10.98 -8.57
CA GLU A 102 8.72 11.57 -8.77
C GLU A 102 9.79 10.48 -8.97
N VAL A 103 9.80 9.45 -8.13
CA VAL A 103 10.75 8.32 -8.27
C VAL A 103 10.54 7.56 -9.58
N LEU A 104 9.29 7.33 -9.99
CA LEU A 104 8.97 6.61 -11.24
C LEU A 104 9.30 7.42 -12.50
N ASP A 105 9.24 8.75 -12.42
CA ASP A 105 9.55 9.68 -13.51
C ASP A 105 11.05 9.96 -13.67
N LEU A 106 11.88 9.58 -12.70
CA LEU A 106 13.35 9.63 -12.81
C LEU A 106 13.85 8.86 -14.03
N ALA A 107 14.90 9.40 -14.66
CA ALA A 107 15.62 8.68 -15.71
C ALA A 107 16.32 7.43 -15.15
N ASP A 108 16.56 6.44 -15.99
CA ASP A 108 17.21 5.19 -15.54
C ASP A 108 18.71 5.38 -15.25
N ASP A 109 19.32 6.47 -15.76
CA ASP A 109 20.74 6.84 -15.59
C ASP A 109 20.98 7.98 -14.58
N VAL A 110 20.03 8.21 -13.66
CA VAL A 110 20.16 9.23 -12.59
C VAL A 110 21.34 8.94 -11.66
N THR A 111 21.82 10.00 -11.02
CA THR A 111 22.78 9.91 -9.91
C THR A 111 22.10 9.57 -8.60
N LEU A 112 22.89 9.13 -7.61
CA LEU A 112 22.39 8.86 -6.26
C LEU A 112 21.76 10.12 -5.64
N ASP A 113 22.43 11.26 -5.78
CA ASP A 113 21.89 12.56 -5.32
C ASP A 113 20.53 12.88 -5.97
N GLU A 114 20.35 12.61 -7.26
CA GLU A 114 19.05 12.83 -7.95
C GLU A 114 17.97 11.87 -7.47
N LEU A 115 18.35 10.63 -7.18
CA LEU A 115 17.45 9.60 -6.66
C LEU A 115 17.03 9.88 -5.20
N GLU A 116 17.93 10.38 -4.37
CA GLU A 116 17.64 10.80 -2.99
C GLU A 116 16.73 12.06 -2.99
N GLN A 117 17.01 13.03 -3.86
CA GLN A 117 16.25 14.29 -3.92
C GLN A 117 14.83 14.15 -4.50
N ALA A 118 14.50 13.05 -5.17
CA ALA A 118 13.19 12.84 -5.80
C ALA A 118 12.01 12.87 -4.80
N GLY A 119 12.27 12.63 -3.51
CA GLY A 119 11.27 12.76 -2.44
C GLY A 119 11.33 14.08 -1.66
N GLU A 120 12.30 14.95 -1.93
CA GLU A 120 12.65 16.07 -1.05
C GLU A 120 12.46 17.46 -1.66
N ASP A 121 12.31 17.60 -2.99
CA ASP A 121 12.24 18.90 -3.68
C ASP A 121 10.82 19.50 -3.76
N PHE A 122 9.96 19.16 -2.79
CA PHE A 122 8.60 19.69 -2.71
C PHE A 122 8.56 21.08 -2.04
N SER A 123 7.55 21.88 -2.36
CA SER A 123 7.35 23.17 -1.69
C SER A 123 5.89 23.55 -1.53
N GLY A 124 5.59 24.28 -0.46
CA GLY A 124 4.26 24.82 -0.23
C GLY A 124 3.23 23.72 -0.02
N ALA A 125 2.18 23.69 -0.83
CA ALA A 125 1.11 22.71 -0.67
C ALA A 125 1.55 21.28 -0.98
N ASP A 126 2.61 21.07 -1.77
CA ASP A 126 3.09 19.72 -2.09
C ASP A 126 3.99 19.18 -0.97
N GLU A 127 4.77 20.07 -0.33
CA GLU A 127 5.53 19.77 0.90
C GLU A 127 4.59 19.35 2.03
N GLU A 128 3.50 20.09 2.26
CA GLU A 128 2.49 19.73 3.28
C GLU A 128 1.86 18.34 3.05
N LYS A 129 1.73 17.90 1.80
CA LYS A 129 1.18 16.58 1.45
C LYS A 129 2.22 15.47 1.62
N ALA A 130 3.46 15.72 1.19
CA ALA A 130 4.58 14.81 1.44
C ALA A 130 4.79 14.60 2.95
N ASP A 131 4.77 15.68 3.74
CA ASP A 131 4.84 15.61 5.20
C ASP A 131 3.67 14.79 5.80
N ALA A 132 2.45 14.97 5.29
CA ALA A 132 1.29 14.20 5.75
C ALA A 132 1.41 12.71 5.44
N PHE A 133 2.03 12.37 4.31
CA PHE A 133 2.36 10.99 3.94
C PHE A 133 3.41 10.39 4.87
N ASP A 134 4.53 11.10 5.10
CA ASP A 134 5.58 10.67 6.02
C ASP A 134 5.04 10.47 7.45
N ASP A 135 4.27 11.44 7.95
CA ASP A 135 3.60 11.34 9.26
C ASP A 135 2.68 10.11 9.34
N TYR A 136 1.97 9.77 8.25
CA TYR A 136 1.13 8.59 8.19
C TYR A 136 1.96 7.31 8.24
N VAL A 137 3.04 7.22 7.47
CA VAL A 137 3.95 6.06 7.45
C VAL A 137 4.57 5.85 8.82
N ASP A 138 5.10 6.90 9.45
CA ASP A 138 5.69 6.84 10.79
C ASP A 138 4.68 6.36 11.82
N GLN A 139 3.45 6.88 11.80
CA GLN A 139 2.43 6.44 12.76
C GLN A 139 1.90 5.04 12.49
N THR A 140 1.78 4.65 11.24
CA THR A 140 1.08 3.41 10.87
C THR A 140 2.03 2.22 10.82
N CYS A 141 3.21 2.41 10.24
CA CYS A 141 4.17 1.34 10.01
C CYS A 141 5.11 1.09 11.20
N ASP A 142 5.45 2.09 12.03
CA ASP A 142 6.11 1.80 13.31
C ASP A 142 5.17 1.04 14.26
N ASP A 143 3.89 1.43 14.36
CA ASP A 143 2.92 0.73 15.19
C ASP A 143 2.68 -0.72 14.69
N ALA A 144 2.66 -0.96 13.37
CA ALA A 144 2.56 -2.30 12.78
C ALA A 144 3.80 -3.19 13.08
N SER A 145 4.96 -2.60 13.34
CA SER A 145 6.19 -3.33 13.70
C SER A 145 6.28 -3.66 15.21
N GLY A 146 5.35 -3.13 16.02
CA GLY A 146 5.33 -3.26 17.48
C GLY A 146 4.49 -4.40 18.05
N GLU A 147 3.83 -5.23 17.22
CA GLU A 147 2.94 -6.31 17.68
C GLU A 147 3.69 -7.64 17.90
N ASP A 148 4.76 -7.61 18.68
CA ASP A 148 5.46 -8.79 19.22
C ASP A 148 5.66 -8.63 20.74
N GLU A 149 4.58 -8.54 21.52
CA GLU A 149 4.60 -8.67 23.01
C GLU A 149 3.52 -9.63 23.56
#